data_AF-A0A919I8S5-F1
#
_entry.id   AF-A0A919I8S5-F1
#
_cell.length_a   1.000
_cell.length_b   1.000
_cell.length_c   1.000
_cell.angle_alpha   90.00
_cell.angle_beta   90.00
_cell.angle_gamma   90.00
#
_symmetry.space_group_name_H-M   'P 1'
#
loop_
_entity.id
_entity.type
_entity.pdbx_description
1 polymer ?
#
loop_
_entity_poly.entity_id
_entity_poly.type
_entity_poly.pdbx_seq_one_letter_code
_entity_poly.pdbx_strand_id
1 'polypeptide(L)'
;MLLSMFIEDESFFLELGGITIFILFFILAPVQWFFFKRLARNNEELFVLKKELGQTTANADLLRSQINPHFLFNALNTLYGMALQEKAEHTSEAIEKLGSMMRFMLQENMQEKIALVRDLEYLDNYIALQRLRTDINPNIKIQIAIQQEVNPTLQIAPMLLIPSIENAFKHGISLREESVIRVSLEVKQSTLYFDVFNIKHVRSENDTEKNSNGIGLMNVKQRLQLVYPGKHELVIRETANDYFVHLVINLG
;
A
#
# COMPACT_ATOMS: atom_id res chain seq x y z
N MET A 1 -4.57 73.89 31.21
CA MET A 1 -5.96 74.16 31.65
C MET A 1 -6.93 73.04 31.27
N LEU A 2 -6.83 72.42 30.08
CA LEU A 2 -7.66 71.24 29.75
C LEU A 2 -7.19 69.94 30.42
N LEU A 3 -5.88 69.80 30.73
CA LEU A 3 -5.34 68.62 31.42
C LEU A 3 -5.67 68.56 32.92
N SER A 4 -5.95 69.71 33.55
CA SER A 4 -6.22 69.80 35.00
C SER A 4 -7.70 69.60 35.36
N MET A 5 -8.59 69.59 34.36
CA MET A 5 -10.04 69.33 34.56
C MET A 5 -10.39 67.84 34.57
N PHE A 6 -9.45 66.96 34.19
CA PHE A 6 -9.65 65.51 34.17
C PHE A 6 -9.15 64.80 35.43
N ILE A 7 -8.42 65.49 36.31
CA ILE A 7 -7.69 64.88 37.44
C ILE A 7 -8.56 64.80 38.72
N GLU A 8 -9.70 65.50 38.78
CA GLU A 8 -10.54 65.56 39.99
C GLU A 8 -11.85 64.76 39.93
N ASP A 9 -12.14 64.04 38.83
CA ASP A 9 -13.40 63.30 38.68
C ASP A 9 -13.18 61.78 38.77
N GLU A 10 -13.09 61.25 40.00
CA GLU A 10 -13.02 59.80 40.26
C GLU A 10 -14.15 59.02 39.56
N SER A 11 -15.31 59.67 39.40
CA SER A 11 -16.48 59.07 38.74
C SER A 11 -16.22 58.78 37.26
N PHE A 12 -15.47 59.63 36.57
CA PHE A 12 -15.11 59.48 35.17
C PHE A 12 -14.15 58.30 34.93
N PHE A 13 -13.18 58.11 35.82
CA PHE A 13 -12.26 56.96 35.76
C PHE A 13 -12.97 55.64 36.07
N LEU A 14 -13.93 55.65 36.99
CA LEU A 14 -14.78 54.48 37.29
C LEU A 14 -15.66 54.08 36.09
N GLU A 15 -16.26 55.04 35.39
CA GLU A 15 -17.06 54.77 34.19
C GLU A 15 -16.21 54.21 33.04
N LEU A 16 -15.04 54.79 32.77
CA LEU A 16 -14.10 54.29 31.77
C LEU A 16 -13.56 52.88 32.11
N GLY A 17 -13.28 52.63 33.39
CA GLY A 17 -12.90 51.32 33.90
C GLY A 17 -13.99 50.27 33.67
N GLY A 18 -15.26 50.62 33.94
CA GLY A 18 -16.41 49.76 33.69
C GLY A 18 -16.58 49.43 32.20
N ILE A 19 -16.48 50.44 31.33
CA ILE A 19 -16.61 50.27 29.87
C ILE A 19 -15.48 49.40 29.31
N THR A 20 -14.24 49.59 29.77
CA THR A 20 -13.08 48.79 29.31
C THR A 20 -13.19 47.33 29.74
N ILE A 21 -13.61 47.06 30.99
CA ILE A 21 -13.87 45.70 31.48
C ILE A 21 -15.02 45.05 30.69
N PHE A 22 -16.08 45.81 30.41
CA PHE A 22 -17.22 45.33 29.63
C PHE A 22 -16.80 44.95 28.20
N ILE A 23 -16.01 45.79 27.52
CA ILE A 23 -15.50 45.53 26.17
C ILE A 23 -14.55 44.32 26.16
N LEU A 24 -13.65 44.22 27.15
CA LEU A 24 -12.75 43.06 27.29
C LEU A 24 -13.54 41.77 27.47
N PHE A 25 -14.58 41.76 28.30
CA PHE A 25 -15.38 40.58 28.55
C PHE A 25 -16.17 40.16 27.30
N PHE A 26 -16.84 41.10 26.62
CA PHE A 26 -17.67 40.81 25.45
C PHE A 26 -16.87 40.48 24.17
N ILE A 27 -15.59 40.82 24.10
CA ILE A 27 -14.72 40.43 22.97
C ILE A 27 -13.94 39.15 23.29
N LEU A 28 -13.36 39.02 24.49
CA LEU A 28 -12.53 37.86 24.83
C LEU A 28 -13.36 36.59 25.03
N ALA A 29 -14.53 36.68 25.67
CA ALA A 29 -15.37 35.52 25.91
C ALA A 29 -15.79 34.77 24.63
N PRO A 30 -16.29 35.44 23.56
CA PRO A 30 -16.65 34.74 22.32
C PRO A 30 -15.42 34.22 21.55
N VAL A 31 -14.27 34.91 21.63
CA VAL A 31 -13.01 34.41 21.04
C VAL A 31 -12.54 33.16 21.77
N GLN A 32 -12.52 33.17 23.10
CA GLN A 32 -12.19 32.00 23.92
C GLN A 32 -13.14 30.84 23.65
N TRP A 33 -14.45 31.12 23.57
CA TRP A 33 -15.46 30.13 23.22
C TRP A 33 -15.28 29.58 21.81
N PHE A 34 -14.93 30.42 20.83
CA PHE A 34 -14.63 29.99 19.46
C PHE A 34 -13.42 29.05 19.41
N PHE A 35 -12.32 29.40 20.07
CA PHE A 35 -11.12 28.55 20.15
C PHE A 35 -11.41 27.24 20.90
N PHE A 36 -12.14 27.30 22.03
CA PHE A 36 -12.55 26.12 22.78
C PHE A 36 -13.41 25.19 21.93
N LYS A 37 -14.40 25.73 21.20
CA LYS A 37 -15.26 24.97 20.29
C LYS A 37 -14.49 24.38 19.11
N ARG A 38 -13.49 25.09 18.59
CA ARG A 38 -12.60 24.60 17.53
C ARG A 38 -11.72 23.44 18.03
N LEU A 39 -11.16 23.57 19.23
CA LEU A 39 -10.38 22.50 19.87
C LEU A 39 -11.24 21.27 20.18
N ALA A 40 -12.46 21.47 20.68
CA ALA A 40 -13.40 20.40 20.96
C ALA A 40 -13.78 19.63 19.69
N ARG A 41 -14.09 20.31 18.59
CA ARG A 41 -14.37 19.69 17.28
C ARG A 41 -13.19 18.89 16.75
N ASN A 42 -11.98 19.44 16.80
CA ASN A 42 -10.78 18.74 16.35
C ASN A 42 -10.53 17.45 17.16
N ASN A 43 -10.80 17.48 18.47
CA ASN A 43 -10.67 16.31 19.33
C ASN A 43 -11.76 15.26 19.06
N GLU A 44 -13.00 15.69 18.80
CA GLU A 44 -14.09 14.80 18.40
C GLU A 44 -13.81 14.14 17.04
N GLU A 45 -13.37 14.90 16.04
CA GLU A 45 -12.95 14.37 14.73
C GLU A 45 -11.80 13.37 14.89
N LEU A 46 -10.79 13.68 15.70
CA LEU A 46 -9.71 12.75 16.01
C LEU A 46 -10.19 11.48 16.71
N PHE A 47 -11.16 11.61 17.62
CA PHE A 47 -11.72 10.46 18.33
C PHE A 47 -12.55 9.56 17.40
N VAL A 48 -13.38 10.16 16.54
CA VAL A 48 -14.15 9.44 15.52
C VAL A 48 -13.21 8.74 14.54
N LEU A 49 -12.20 9.45 14.02
CA LEU A 49 -11.22 8.88 13.10
C LEU A 49 -10.45 7.71 13.74
N LYS A 50 -10.00 7.86 15.00
CA LYS A 50 -9.34 6.76 15.74
C LYS A 50 -10.27 5.56 15.93
N LYS A 51 -11.56 5.80 16.18
CA LYS A 51 -12.57 4.74 16.33
C LYS A 51 -12.81 4.00 15.02
N GLU A 52 -12.96 4.73 13.91
CA GLU A 52 -13.13 4.15 12.56
C GLU A 52 -11.90 3.36 12.13
N LEU A 53 -10.70 3.89 12.36
CA LEU A 53 -9.44 3.17 12.15
C LEU A 53 -9.40 1.89 12.98
N GLY A 54 -9.69 1.97 14.28
CA GLY A 54 -9.69 0.82 15.19
C GLY A 54 -10.72 -0.25 14.82
N GLN A 55 -11.89 0.15 14.32
CA GLN A 55 -12.89 -0.80 13.79
C GLN A 55 -12.43 -1.45 12.50
N THR A 56 -11.81 -0.69 11.61
CA THR A 56 -11.29 -1.21 10.32
C THR A 56 -10.17 -2.22 10.55
N THR A 57 -9.23 -1.92 11.47
CA THR A 57 -8.16 -2.85 11.84
C THR A 57 -8.73 -4.11 12.49
N ALA A 58 -9.66 -3.97 13.43
CA ALA A 58 -10.30 -5.11 14.08
C ALA A 58 -11.07 -5.99 13.08
N ASN A 59 -11.81 -5.40 12.14
CA ASN A 59 -12.50 -6.14 11.08
C ASN A 59 -11.50 -6.88 10.16
N ALA A 60 -10.40 -6.22 9.78
CA ALA A 60 -9.35 -6.84 8.99
C ALA A 60 -8.63 -7.97 9.74
N ASP A 61 -8.45 -7.85 11.06
CA ASP A 61 -7.89 -8.89 11.91
C ASP A 61 -8.87 -10.06 12.10
N LEU A 62 -10.17 -9.78 12.26
CA LEU A 62 -11.22 -10.80 12.33
C LEU A 62 -11.33 -11.58 11.01
N LEU A 63 -11.38 -10.90 9.86
CA LEU A 63 -11.37 -11.51 8.53
C LEU A 63 -10.12 -12.39 8.34
N ARG A 64 -8.95 -11.95 8.81
CA ARG A 64 -7.73 -12.76 8.79
C ARG A 64 -7.79 -13.97 9.72
N SER A 65 -8.35 -13.83 10.92
CA SER A 65 -8.49 -14.95 11.88
C SER A 65 -9.44 -16.05 11.41
N GLN A 66 -10.38 -15.74 10.53
CA GLN A 66 -11.29 -16.73 9.93
C GLN A 66 -10.57 -17.67 8.95
N ILE A 67 -9.40 -17.27 8.44
CA ILE A 67 -8.49 -18.13 7.71
C ILE A 67 -7.59 -18.81 8.74
N ASN A 68 -7.80 -20.10 9.05
CA ASN A 68 -6.89 -20.83 9.94
C ASN A 68 -5.58 -21.12 9.17
N PRO A 69 -4.48 -20.38 9.45
CA PRO A 69 -3.25 -20.49 8.68
C PRO A 69 -2.66 -21.90 8.79
N HIS A 70 -2.76 -22.48 9.98
CA HIS A 70 -2.25 -23.81 10.28
C HIS A 70 -3.00 -24.90 9.52
N PHE A 71 -4.32 -24.81 9.40
CA PHE A 71 -5.10 -25.74 8.58
C PHE A 71 -4.67 -25.69 7.11
N LEU A 72 -4.53 -24.48 6.54
CA LEU A 72 -4.11 -24.32 5.15
C LEU A 72 -2.68 -24.83 4.90
N PHE A 73 -1.73 -24.59 5.81
CA PHE A 73 -0.39 -25.18 5.70
C PHE A 73 -0.42 -26.69 5.75
N ASN A 74 -1.22 -27.27 6.65
CA ASN A 74 -1.36 -28.71 6.74
C ASN A 74 -1.98 -29.29 5.46
N ALA A 75 -3.04 -28.67 4.95
CA ALA A 75 -3.67 -29.07 3.70
C ALA A 75 -2.68 -29.02 2.51
N LEU A 76 -1.90 -27.94 2.39
CA LEU A 76 -0.88 -27.82 1.35
C LEU A 76 0.23 -28.85 1.52
N ASN A 77 0.76 -29.05 2.73
CA ASN A 77 1.79 -30.07 2.97
C ASN A 77 1.28 -31.49 2.67
N THR A 78 0.00 -31.78 2.98
CA THR A 78 -0.63 -33.05 2.62
C THR A 78 -0.75 -33.20 1.09
N LEU A 79 -1.26 -32.19 0.39
CA LEU A 79 -1.34 -32.21 -1.08
C LEU A 79 0.05 -32.31 -1.73
N TYR A 80 1.06 -31.66 -1.16
CA TYR A 80 2.45 -31.75 -1.60
C TYR A 80 2.97 -33.18 -1.48
N GLY A 81 2.76 -33.82 -0.32
CA GLY A 81 3.11 -35.22 -0.10
C GLY A 81 2.39 -36.18 -1.06
N MET A 82 1.10 -35.95 -1.33
CA MET A 82 0.33 -36.72 -2.31
C MET A 82 0.89 -36.54 -3.73
N ALA A 83 1.17 -35.31 -4.14
CA ALA A 83 1.75 -35.02 -5.46
C ALA A 83 3.11 -35.70 -5.66
N LEU A 84 3.96 -35.72 -4.63
CA LEU A 84 5.22 -36.46 -4.66
C LEU A 84 5.00 -37.98 -4.80
N GLN A 85 4.04 -38.55 -4.07
CA GLN A 85 3.70 -39.98 -4.18
C GLN A 85 3.18 -40.35 -5.57
N GLU A 86 2.38 -39.47 -6.18
CA GLU A 86 1.85 -39.63 -7.54
C GLU A 86 2.87 -39.30 -8.64
N LYS A 87 4.09 -38.88 -8.28
CA LYS A 87 5.14 -38.40 -9.21
C LYS A 87 4.67 -37.23 -10.08
N ALA A 88 3.77 -36.40 -9.55
CA ALA A 88 3.26 -35.21 -10.20
C ALA A 88 4.18 -34.01 -9.90
N GLU A 89 5.38 -34.00 -10.50
CA GLU A 89 6.47 -33.06 -10.19
C GLU A 89 6.03 -31.58 -10.25
N HIS A 90 5.36 -31.17 -11.33
CA HIS A 90 4.83 -29.81 -11.48
C HIS A 90 3.77 -29.45 -10.42
N THR A 91 2.95 -30.42 -9.99
CA THR A 91 1.93 -30.22 -8.96
C THR A 91 2.59 -30.05 -7.59
N SER A 92 3.58 -30.88 -7.25
CA SER A 92 4.34 -30.71 -6.01
C SER A 92 5.07 -29.35 -5.98
N GLU A 93 5.73 -28.96 -7.07
CA GLU A 93 6.40 -27.66 -7.15
C GLU A 93 5.43 -26.49 -6.97
N ALA A 94 4.25 -26.54 -7.60
CA ALA A 94 3.23 -25.51 -7.47
C ALA A 94 2.75 -25.37 -6.01
N ILE A 95 2.53 -26.49 -5.33
CA ILE A 95 2.06 -26.50 -3.93
C ILE A 95 3.12 -25.96 -2.98
N GLU A 96 4.40 -26.30 -3.19
CA GLU A 96 5.51 -25.77 -2.39
C GLU A 96 5.60 -24.23 -2.50
N LYS A 97 5.58 -23.71 -3.74
CA LYS A 97 5.63 -22.26 -4.00
C LYS A 97 4.44 -21.55 -3.37
N LEU A 98 3.23 -22.09 -3.50
CA LEU A 98 2.03 -21.54 -2.88
C LEU A 98 2.15 -21.52 -1.34
N GLY A 99 2.67 -22.59 -0.74
CA GLY A 99 2.91 -22.67 0.70
C GLY A 99 3.91 -21.61 1.18
N SER A 100 5.00 -21.40 0.46
CA SER A 100 5.98 -20.34 0.75
C SER A 100 5.37 -18.94 0.65
N MET A 101 4.60 -18.67 -0.40
CA MET A 101 3.87 -17.42 -0.55
C MET A 101 2.87 -17.17 0.58
N MET A 102 2.13 -18.20 1.00
CA MET A 102 1.19 -18.08 2.13
C MET A 102 1.90 -17.75 3.45
N ARG A 103 3.05 -18.38 3.74
CA ARG A 103 3.87 -18.05 4.93
C ARG A 103 4.25 -16.58 4.95
N PHE A 104 4.74 -16.07 3.82
CA PHE A 104 5.10 -14.67 3.68
C PHE A 104 3.90 -13.73 3.95
N MET A 105 2.75 -13.99 3.32
CA MET A 105 1.54 -13.15 3.49
C MET A 105 1.02 -13.12 4.93
N LEU A 106 1.20 -14.20 5.68
CA LEU A 106 0.68 -14.34 7.04
C LEU A 106 1.63 -13.81 8.12
N GLN A 107 2.95 -13.82 7.88
CA GLN A 107 3.96 -13.46 8.88
C GLN A 107 4.64 -12.13 8.60
N GLU A 108 4.99 -11.87 7.34
CA GLU A 108 5.88 -10.77 6.97
C GLU A 108 5.11 -9.52 6.52
N ASN A 109 3.91 -9.68 5.94
CA ASN A 109 3.05 -8.55 5.54
C ASN A 109 2.58 -7.66 6.71
N MET A 110 2.74 -8.11 7.96
CA MET A 110 2.36 -7.34 9.14
C MET A 110 3.45 -6.35 9.60
N GLN A 111 4.65 -6.43 9.04
CA GLN A 111 5.76 -5.56 9.39
C GLN A 111 5.73 -4.28 8.56
N GLU A 112 6.20 -3.17 9.13
CA GLU A 112 6.32 -1.90 8.41
C GLU A 112 7.32 -2.03 7.23
N LYS A 113 8.43 -2.73 7.48
CA LYS A 113 9.46 -3.07 6.49
C LYS A 113 10.02 -4.47 6.73
N ILE A 114 10.47 -5.10 5.66
CA ILE A 114 11.15 -6.41 5.65
C ILE A 114 12.45 -6.31 4.85
N ALA A 115 13.35 -7.29 4.98
CA ALA A 115 14.53 -7.34 4.13
C ALA A 115 14.13 -7.45 2.65
N LEU A 116 14.75 -6.67 1.78
CA LEU A 116 14.44 -6.65 0.34
C LEU A 116 14.53 -8.05 -0.28
N VAL A 117 15.54 -8.83 0.13
CA VAL A 117 15.73 -10.22 -0.31
C VAL A 117 14.45 -11.07 -0.11
N ARG A 118 13.71 -10.86 0.99
CA ARG A 118 12.49 -11.62 1.27
C ARG A 118 11.34 -11.23 0.34
N ASP A 119 11.23 -9.95 -0.01
CA ASP A 119 10.26 -9.50 -1.01
C ASP A 119 10.61 -10.06 -2.40
N LEU A 120 11.91 -10.11 -2.76
CA LEU A 120 12.38 -10.74 -4.00
C LEU A 120 12.11 -12.26 -4.05
N GLU A 121 12.36 -12.99 -2.95
CA GLU A 121 12.01 -14.41 -2.81
C GLU A 121 10.51 -14.64 -3.05
N TYR A 122 9.66 -13.73 -2.58
CA TYR A 122 8.22 -13.81 -2.82
C TYR A 122 7.87 -13.58 -4.30
N LEU A 123 8.49 -12.59 -4.95
CA LEU A 123 8.31 -12.33 -6.39
C LEU A 123 8.73 -13.52 -7.24
N ASP A 124 9.88 -14.13 -6.94
CA ASP A 124 10.38 -15.31 -7.66
C ASP A 124 9.43 -16.50 -7.53
N ASN A 125 8.90 -16.74 -6.32
CA ASN A 125 7.91 -17.79 -6.11
C ASN A 125 6.62 -17.53 -6.90
N TYR A 126 6.13 -16.29 -6.92
CA TYR A 126 4.95 -15.92 -7.71
C TYR A 126 5.19 -16.12 -9.22
N ILE A 127 6.29 -15.59 -9.74
CA ILE A 127 6.63 -15.67 -11.16
C ILE A 127 6.80 -17.13 -11.58
N ALA A 128 7.51 -17.93 -10.78
CA ALA A 128 7.70 -19.35 -11.07
C ALA A 128 6.37 -20.11 -11.05
N LEU A 129 5.46 -19.81 -10.12
CA LEU A 129 4.13 -20.40 -10.09
C LEU A 129 3.31 -20.05 -11.35
N GLN A 130 3.38 -18.80 -11.81
CA GLN A 130 2.71 -18.40 -13.06
C GLN A 130 3.32 -19.08 -14.28
N ARG A 131 4.65 -19.21 -14.32
CA ARG A 131 5.39 -19.88 -15.40
C ARG A 131 4.99 -21.33 -15.61
N LEU A 132 4.72 -22.07 -14.53
CA LEU A 132 4.21 -23.45 -14.61
C LEU A 132 2.96 -23.59 -15.50
N ARG A 133 2.13 -22.54 -15.57
CA ARG A 133 0.92 -22.53 -16.41
C ARG A 133 1.15 -21.95 -17.81
N THR A 134 2.10 -21.03 -17.96
CA THR A 134 2.23 -20.20 -19.17
C THR A 134 3.30 -20.69 -20.12
N ASP A 135 4.35 -21.32 -19.61
CA ASP A 135 5.51 -21.77 -20.42
C ASP A 135 5.15 -22.90 -21.40
N ILE A 136 3.98 -23.53 -21.20
CA ILE A 136 3.41 -24.52 -22.12
C ILE A 136 3.01 -23.87 -23.46
N ASN A 137 2.74 -22.55 -23.49
CA ASN A 137 2.33 -21.85 -24.70
C ASN A 137 3.48 -21.02 -25.28
N PRO A 138 4.01 -21.37 -26.47
CA PRO A 138 5.14 -20.66 -27.08
C PRO A 138 4.83 -19.22 -27.49
N ASN A 139 3.54 -18.83 -27.55
CA ASN A 139 3.13 -17.47 -27.86
C ASN A 139 3.24 -16.52 -26.66
N ILE A 140 3.60 -17.03 -25.47
CA ILE A 140 3.78 -16.23 -24.26
C ILE A 140 5.28 -16.06 -23.99
N LYS A 141 5.77 -14.82 -24.09
CA LYS A 141 7.17 -14.46 -23.85
C LYS A 141 7.30 -13.70 -22.54
N ILE A 142 7.95 -14.32 -21.55
CA ILE A 142 8.17 -13.75 -20.22
C ILE A 142 9.67 -13.54 -19.99
N GLN A 143 10.10 -12.28 -19.95
CA GLN A 143 11.49 -11.88 -19.73
C GLN A 143 11.64 -11.33 -18.32
N ILE A 144 12.52 -11.94 -17.51
CA ILE A 144 12.76 -11.55 -16.12
C ILE A 144 14.23 -11.23 -15.95
N ALA A 145 14.52 -10.03 -15.47
CA ALA A 145 15.86 -9.54 -15.15
C ALA A 145 15.85 -8.90 -13.76
N ILE A 146 15.75 -9.74 -12.73
CA ILE A 146 15.75 -9.33 -11.32
C ILE A 146 17.15 -9.60 -10.75
N GLN A 147 17.79 -8.56 -10.22
CA GLN A 147 19.05 -8.68 -9.52
C GLN A 147 18.85 -9.46 -8.20
N GLN A 148 19.47 -10.63 -8.10
CA GLN A 148 19.34 -11.50 -6.94
C GLN A 148 20.33 -11.13 -5.82
N GLU A 149 21.53 -10.70 -6.18
CA GLU A 149 22.54 -10.26 -5.22
C GLU A 149 22.32 -8.79 -4.86
N VAL A 150 21.54 -8.56 -3.80
CA VAL A 150 21.31 -7.24 -3.22
C VAL A 150 21.89 -7.19 -1.80
N ASN A 151 22.19 -5.98 -1.31
CA ASN A 151 22.66 -5.82 0.06
C ASN A 151 21.58 -6.33 1.05
N PRO A 152 21.87 -7.34 1.90
CA PRO A 152 20.89 -7.95 2.79
C PRO A 152 20.36 -7.01 3.87
N THR A 153 21.02 -5.86 4.11
CA THR A 153 20.55 -4.87 5.08
C THR A 153 19.49 -3.91 4.50
N LEU A 154 19.29 -3.90 3.18
CA LEU A 154 18.26 -3.06 2.57
C LEU A 154 16.88 -3.58 2.91
N GLN A 155 15.98 -2.65 3.24
CA GLN A 155 14.63 -2.97 3.65
C GLN A 155 13.58 -2.27 2.77
N ILE A 156 12.50 -2.98 2.48
CA ILE A 156 11.36 -2.50 1.70
C ILE A 156 10.05 -2.74 2.45
N ALA A 157 9.04 -1.91 2.23
CA ALA A 157 7.70 -2.23 2.72
C ALA A 157 7.17 -3.46 1.94
N PRO A 158 6.70 -4.51 2.64
CA PRO A 158 6.35 -5.77 2.00
C PRO A 158 5.22 -5.60 0.98
N MET A 159 5.19 -6.40 -0.09
CA MET A 159 4.11 -6.41 -1.09
C MET A 159 3.94 -5.11 -1.89
N LEU A 160 4.97 -4.25 -1.97
CA LEU A 160 4.92 -3.06 -2.83
C LEU A 160 5.12 -3.40 -4.32
N LEU A 161 5.95 -4.40 -4.61
CA LEU A 161 6.35 -4.75 -5.98
C LEU A 161 5.34 -5.69 -6.65
N ILE A 162 4.77 -6.61 -5.87
CA ILE A 162 3.89 -7.68 -6.38
C ILE A 162 2.68 -7.16 -7.18
N PRO A 163 1.97 -6.08 -6.83
CA PRO A 163 0.74 -5.71 -7.55
C PRO A 163 1.00 -5.36 -9.01
N SER A 164 2.20 -4.82 -9.33
CA SER A 164 2.60 -4.54 -10.71
C SER A 164 2.83 -5.83 -11.50
N ILE A 165 3.45 -6.84 -10.88
CA ILE A 165 3.68 -8.16 -11.48
C ILE A 165 2.35 -8.91 -11.65
N GLU A 166 1.51 -8.93 -10.63
CA GLU A 166 0.15 -9.51 -10.71
C GLU A 166 -0.65 -8.89 -11.85
N ASN A 167 -0.61 -7.56 -11.97
CA ASN A 167 -1.28 -6.84 -13.05
C ASN A 167 -0.75 -7.27 -14.42
N ALA A 168 0.57 -7.43 -14.57
CA ALA A 168 1.17 -7.88 -15.83
C ALA A 168 0.76 -9.31 -16.21
N PHE A 169 0.75 -10.25 -15.26
CA PHE A 169 0.30 -11.62 -15.52
C PHE A 169 -1.22 -11.70 -15.75
N LYS A 170 -2.00 -10.87 -15.05
CA LYS A 170 -3.45 -10.79 -15.19
C LYS A 170 -3.84 -10.27 -16.57
N HIS A 171 -3.25 -9.17 -17.02
CA HIS A 171 -3.67 -8.47 -18.24
C HIS A 171 -2.82 -8.78 -19.48
N GLY A 172 -1.60 -9.27 -19.27
CA GLY A 172 -0.63 -9.53 -20.33
C GLY A 172 -0.54 -10.96 -20.81
N ILE A 173 -1.49 -11.80 -20.43
CA ILE A 173 -1.55 -13.20 -20.88
C ILE A 173 -2.86 -13.47 -21.61
N SER A 174 -2.73 -13.86 -22.87
CA SER A 174 -3.78 -14.43 -23.70
C SER A 174 -3.32 -15.81 -24.21
N LEU A 175 -4.23 -16.78 -24.18
CA LEU A 175 -3.96 -18.10 -24.75
C LEU A 175 -4.07 -18.12 -26.29
N ARG A 176 -4.63 -17.06 -26.88
CA ARG A 176 -4.93 -16.98 -28.32
C ARG A 176 -4.03 -16.02 -29.09
N GLU A 177 -3.44 -15.05 -28.39
CA GLU A 177 -2.66 -13.95 -28.98
C GLU A 177 -1.24 -13.93 -28.42
N GLU A 178 -0.32 -13.32 -29.16
CA GLU A 178 1.06 -13.15 -28.68
C GLU A 178 1.09 -12.27 -27.45
N SER A 179 1.67 -12.81 -26.38
CA SER A 179 1.73 -12.20 -25.05
C SER A 179 3.18 -11.88 -24.72
N VAL A 180 3.45 -10.68 -24.23
CA VAL A 180 4.80 -10.27 -23.79
C VAL A 180 4.72 -9.64 -22.42
N ILE A 181 5.52 -10.16 -21.49
CA ILE A 181 5.76 -9.58 -20.17
C ILE A 181 7.26 -9.38 -20.00
N ARG A 182 7.67 -8.20 -19.52
CA ARG A 182 9.05 -7.91 -19.13
C ARG A 182 9.06 -7.35 -17.72
N VAL A 183 9.92 -7.91 -16.88
CA VAL A 183 10.16 -7.44 -15.52
C VAL A 183 11.65 -7.21 -15.35
N SER A 184 12.03 -6.04 -14.88
CA SER A 184 13.41 -5.77 -14.45
C SER A 184 13.46 -5.12 -13.09
N LEU A 185 14.44 -5.53 -12.29
CA LEU A 185 14.71 -4.95 -10.99
C LEU A 185 16.22 -4.87 -10.80
N GLU A 186 16.72 -3.68 -10.51
CA GLU A 186 18.11 -3.45 -10.15
C GLU A 186 18.20 -2.56 -8.91
N VAL A 187 19.27 -2.76 -8.13
CA VAL A 187 19.58 -1.93 -6.98
C VAL A 187 20.94 -1.30 -7.20
N LYS A 188 20.97 0.03 -7.29
CA LYS A 188 22.21 0.81 -7.38
C LYS A 188 22.38 1.59 -6.09
N GLN A 189 23.45 1.27 -5.36
CA GLN A 189 23.73 1.78 -4.02
C GLN A 189 22.58 1.41 -3.05
N SER A 190 21.68 2.35 -2.77
CA SER A 190 20.48 2.13 -1.94
C SER A 190 19.19 2.50 -2.69
N THR A 191 19.25 2.70 -4.01
CA THR A 191 18.07 3.02 -4.83
C THR A 191 17.66 1.78 -5.62
N LEU A 192 16.41 1.38 -5.44
CA LEU A 192 15.75 0.32 -6.19
C LEU A 192 15.09 0.93 -7.43
N TYR A 193 15.36 0.34 -8.58
CA TYR A 193 14.72 0.62 -9.86
C TYR A 193 13.95 -0.62 -10.28
N PHE A 194 12.66 -0.46 -10.55
CA PHE A 194 11.77 -1.57 -10.87
C PHE A 194 10.86 -1.20 -12.03
N ASP A 195 10.90 -2.02 -13.07
CA ASP A 195 10.11 -1.85 -14.28
C ASP A 195 9.28 -3.09 -14.56
N VAL A 196 8.02 -2.87 -14.91
CA VAL A 196 7.12 -3.92 -15.38
C VAL A 196 6.42 -3.45 -16.64
N PHE A 197 6.54 -4.24 -17.70
CA PHE A 197 5.89 -4.02 -18.98
C PHE A 197 5.05 -5.23 -19.36
N ASN A 198 3.86 -4.99 -19.91
CA ASN A 198 3.11 -6.03 -20.61
C ASN A 198 2.32 -5.49 -21.80
N ILE A 199 2.14 -6.33 -22.83
CA ILE A 199 1.09 -6.13 -23.83
C ILE A 199 -0.27 -6.31 -23.15
N LYS A 200 -1.31 -5.59 -23.57
CA LYS A 200 -2.66 -5.73 -23.07
C LYS A 200 -3.52 -6.44 -24.09
N HIS A 201 -4.36 -7.35 -23.62
CA HIS A 201 -5.37 -8.01 -24.44
C HIS A 201 -6.77 -7.47 -24.10
N VAL A 202 -7.60 -7.28 -25.13
CA VAL A 202 -8.99 -6.83 -24.95
C VAL A 202 -9.79 -7.98 -24.35
N ARG A 203 -10.33 -7.75 -23.15
CA ARG A 203 -11.14 -8.76 -22.45
C ARG A 203 -12.59 -8.73 -22.90
N SER A 204 -13.22 -9.90 -22.88
CA SER A 204 -14.65 -10.08 -23.13
C SER A 204 -15.51 -9.23 -22.19
N GLU A 205 -16.68 -8.78 -22.67
CA GLU A 205 -17.62 -7.97 -21.87
C GLU A 205 -18.13 -8.69 -20.61
N ASN A 206 -18.04 -10.02 -20.56
CA ASN A 206 -18.52 -10.86 -19.45
C ASN A 206 -17.50 -11.07 -18.33
N ASP A 207 -16.37 -10.36 -18.32
CA ASP A 207 -15.37 -10.50 -17.28
C ASP A 207 -15.84 -9.83 -15.97
N THR A 208 -16.20 -10.65 -14.98
CA THR A 208 -16.71 -10.21 -13.67
C THR A 208 -15.70 -9.37 -12.88
N GLU A 209 -14.41 -9.43 -13.25
CA GLU A 209 -13.35 -8.62 -12.65
C GLU A 209 -13.08 -7.28 -13.35
N LYS A 210 -13.86 -6.89 -14.37
CA LYS A 210 -13.69 -5.58 -15.06
C LYS A 210 -13.67 -4.39 -14.09
N ASN A 211 -14.42 -4.48 -13.00
CA ASN A 211 -14.62 -3.41 -12.02
C ASN A 211 -13.56 -3.37 -10.91
N SER A 212 -12.65 -4.35 -10.80
CA SER A 212 -11.57 -4.34 -9.80
C SER A 212 -10.25 -3.76 -10.34
N ASN A 213 -10.25 -3.31 -11.60
CA ASN A 213 -9.09 -2.69 -12.24
C ASN A 213 -8.65 -1.43 -11.47
N GLY A 214 -7.40 -1.42 -11.01
CA GLY A 214 -6.73 -0.23 -10.46
C GLY A 214 -6.72 -0.10 -8.93
N ILE A 215 -7.49 -0.90 -8.19
CA ILE A 215 -7.48 -0.84 -6.71
C ILE A 215 -6.09 -1.17 -6.15
N GLY A 216 -5.43 -2.18 -6.71
CA GLY A 216 -4.09 -2.61 -6.27
C GLY A 216 -3.03 -1.50 -6.41
N LEU A 217 -2.96 -0.84 -7.56
CA LEU A 217 -1.96 0.23 -7.79
C LEU A 217 -2.32 1.54 -7.08
N MET A 218 -3.60 1.81 -6.84
CA MET A 218 -4.02 2.92 -5.99
C MET A 218 -3.52 2.73 -4.54
N ASN A 219 -3.65 1.51 -4.01
CA ASN A 219 -3.12 1.16 -2.69
C ASN A 219 -1.58 1.28 -2.63
N VAL A 220 -0.88 0.83 -3.69
CA VAL A 220 0.58 1.01 -3.81
C VAL A 220 0.95 2.50 -3.76
N LYS A 221 0.27 3.34 -4.54
CA LYS A 221 0.53 4.79 -4.57
C LYS A 221 0.34 5.43 -3.20
N GLN A 222 -0.76 5.14 -2.52
CA GLN A 222 -1.02 5.65 -1.17
C GLN A 222 0.04 5.17 -0.17
N ARG A 223 0.40 3.88 -0.23
CA ARG A 223 1.41 3.31 0.66
C ARG A 223 2.79 3.91 0.44
N LEU A 224 3.19 4.15 -0.81
CA LEU A 224 4.45 4.82 -1.14
C LEU A 224 4.48 6.26 -0.59
N GLN A 225 3.38 6.99 -0.67
CA GLN A 225 3.28 8.34 -0.08
C GLN A 225 3.45 8.33 1.44
N LEU A 226 2.94 7.30 2.11
CA LEU A 226 3.03 7.16 3.57
C LEU A 226 4.41 6.69 4.03
N VAL A 227 4.98 5.68 3.38
CA VAL A 227 6.21 4.99 3.86
C VAL A 227 7.49 5.60 3.27
N TYR A 228 7.42 6.21 2.08
CA TYR A 228 8.57 6.77 1.36
C TYR A 228 8.35 8.23 0.92
N PRO A 229 7.90 9.15 1.79
CA PRO A 229 7.61 10.53 1.39
C PRO A 229 8.85 11.23 0.82
N GLY A 230 8.75 11.75 -0.41
CA GLY A 230 9.85 12.39 -1.13
C GLY A 230 11.02 11.48 -1.50
N LYS A 231 10.90 10.16 -1.28
CA LYS A 231 11.92 9.14 -1.55
C LYS A 231 11.51 8.15 -2.64
N HIS A 232 10.42 8.40 -3.35
CA HIS A 232 9.95 7.52 -4.41
C HIS A 232 9.46 8.30 -5.64
N GLU A 233 9.51 7.63 -6.78
CA GLU A 233 8.87 8.04 -8.02
C GLU A 233 8.09 6.83 -8.55
N LEU A 234 6.82 7.04 -8.91
CA LEU A 234 5.98 6.02 -9.54
C LEU A 234 5.39 6.61 -10.83
N VAL A 235 5.78 6.03 -11.97
CA VAL A 235 5.25 6.38 -13.28
C VAL A 235 4.47 5.19 -13.81
N ILE A 236 3.21 5.42 -14.15
CA ILE A 236 2.33 4.43 -14.77
C ILE A 236 1.94 4.97 -16.14
N ARG A 237 2.17 4.18 -17.18
CA ARG A 237 1.75 4.48 -18.56
C ARG A 237 0.87 3.36 -19.05
N GLU A 238 -0.27 3.73 -19.59
CA GLU A 238 -1.25 2.80 -20.14
C GLU A 238 -1.66 3.29 -21.51
N THR A 239 -1.55 2.42 -22.51
CA THR A 239 -2.09 2.64 -23.84
C THR A 239 -3.21 1.63 -24.12
N ALA A 240 -3.74 1.67 -25.34
CA ALA A 240 -4.69 0.64 -25.80
C ALA A 240 -4.05 -0.76 -25.83
N ASN A 241 -2.75 -0.84 -26.12
CA ASN A 241 -2.06 -2.09 -26.45
C ASN A 241 -1.04 -2.52 -25.39
N ASP A 242 -0.64 -1.64 -24.48
CA ASP A 242 0.38 -1.96 -23.49
C ASP A 242 0.16 -1.24 -22.16
N TYR A 243 0.87 -1.74 -21.17
CA TYR A 243 0.92 -1.22 -19.81
C TYR A 243 2.36 -1.22 -19.34
N PHE A 244 2.77 -0.13 -18.67
CA PHE A 244 4.11 0.04 -18.15
C PHE A 244 4.08 0.70 -16.78
N VAL A 245 4.83 0.13 -15.84
CA VAL A 245 5.07 0.66 -14.51
C VAL A 245 6.57 0.85 -14.34
N HIS A 246 6.97 2.04 -13.93
CA HIS A 246 8.32 2.37 -13.49
C HIS A 246 8.25 2.87 -12.05
N LEU A 247 9.01 2.24 -11.16
CA LEU A 247 9.08 2.56 -9.76
C LEU A 247 10.54 2.74 -9.34
N VAL A 248 10.82 3.89 -8.76
CA VAL A 248 12.11 4.20 -8.13
C VAL A 248 11.87 4.43 -6.66
N ILE A 249 12.66 3.78 -5.79
CA ILE A 249 12.58 3.97 -4.35
C ILE A 249 13.99 4.11 -3.78
N ASN A 250 14.23 5.19 -3.04
CA ASN A 250 15.41 5.31 -2.21
C ASN A 250 15.16 4.59 -0.86
N LEU A 251 15.90 3.49 -0.65
CA LEU A 251 15.83 2.63 0.53
C LEU A 251 16.81 3.05 1.65
N GLY A 252 17.63 4.08 1.41
CA GLY A 252 18.58 4.66 2.38
C GLY A 252 18.01 5.79 3.24
#